data_AF-A0A2S2Q228-F1
#
_entry.id   AF-A0A2S2Q228-F1
#
_cell.length_a   1.000
_cell.length_b   1.000
_cell.length_c   1.000
_cell.angle_alpha   90.00
_cell.angle_beta   90.00
_cell.angle_gamma   90.00
#
_symmetry.space_group_name_H-M   'P 1'
#
loop_
_entity.id
_entity.type
_entity.pdbx_description
1 polymer ?
#
loop_
_entity_poly.entity_id
_entity_poly.type
_entity_poly.pdbx_seq_one_letter_code
_entity_poly.pdbx_strand_id
1 'polypeptide(L)'
;DEVFMSAQEAVGAHRDTQDYIFNGHDYACNRCGKTYMHRGSLQRHSKFECGVTPKFGCSFCGRRFSQRSNLSRHVVDIHRNALEELINKHSETRNEGDLKSEVSNRNAV
;
A
#
# COMPACT_ATOMS: atom_id res chain seq x y z
N ASP A 1 -11.70 36.74 -37.76
CA ASP A 1 -12.38 36.19 -36.59
C ASP A 1 -11.72 34.88 -36.18
N GLU A 2 -10.90 35.02 -35.12
CA GLU A 2 -10.29 34.04 -34.20
C GLU A 2 -9.93 32.64 -34.77
N VAL A 3 -8.74 32.36 -35.33
CA VAL A 3 -7.33 32.43 -34.84
C VAL A 3 -7.02 31.47 -33.68
N PHE A 4 -5.97 30.66 -33.92
CA PHE A 4 -5.01 30.06 -32.97
C PHE A 4 -5.22 28.59 -32.54
N MET A 5 -4.59 27.68 -33.30
CA MET A 5 -3.95 26.51 -32.70
C MET A 5 -2.78 27.00 -31.84
N SER A 6 -2.70 26.61 -30.55
CA SER A 6 -1.46 26.77 -29.79
C SER A 6 -1.30 25.85 -28.59
N ALA A 7 -0.07 25.33 -28.52
CA ALA A 7 0.77 25.02 -27.38
C ALA A 7 0.33 23.91 -26.40
N GLN A 8 1.06 22.79 -26.49
CA GLN A 8 1.39 21.91 -25.37
C GLN A 8 2.05 22.72 -24.24
N GLU A 9 1.51 22.68 -23.02
CA GLU A 9 2.28 22.70 -21.76
C GLU A 9 1.56 21.94 -20.63
N ALA A 10 2.37 21.26 -19.80
CA ALA A 10 2.11 20.69 -18.48
C ALA A 10 1.47 19.28 -18.35
N VAL A 11 2.36 18.33 -18.07
CA VAL A 11 2.15 16.95 -17.60
C VAL A 11 1.35 16.92 -16.28
N GLY A 12 0.23 16.21 -16.24
CA GLY A 12 -0.39 15.79 -14.97
C GLY A 12 -1.89 15.48 -15.02
N ALA A 13 -2.24 14.19 -15.09
CA ALA A 13 -3.48 13.61 -14.54
C ALA A 13 -4.84 13.78 -15.26
N HIS A 14 -4.88 13.74 -16.61
CA HIS A 14 -6.13 13.37 -17.30
C HIS A 14 -6.17 11.88 -17.68
N ARG A 15 -6.67 11.03 -16.77
CA ARG A 15 -7.10 9.64 -17.05
C ARG A 15 -8.32 9.24 -16.19
N ASP A 16 -9.38 10.04 -16.20
CA ASP A 16 -10.65 9.71 -15.54
C ASP A 16 -11.77 9.41 -16.55
N THR A 17 -11.46 8.64 -17.59
CA THR A 17 -12.51 7.93 -18.34
C THR A 17 -13.02 6.82 -17.42
N GLN A 18 -14.19 7.05 -16.83
CA GLN A 18 -14.88 6.15 -15.90
C GLN A 18 -15.01 4.74 -16.50
N ASP A 19 -14.13 3.82 -16.10
CA ASP A 19 -14.18 2.37 -16.41
C ASP A 19 -15.29 1.65 -15.63
N TYR A 20 -16.50 2.22 -15.62
CA TYR A 20 -17.61 1.67 -14.87
C TYR A 20 -18.98 2.06 -15.41
N ILE A 21 -19.94 1.18 -15.14
CA ILE A 21 -21.34 1.35 -15.50
C ILE A 21 -22.11 1.76 -14.24
N PHE A 22 -22.88 2.84 -14.30
CA PHE A 22 -23.77 3.24 -13.20
C PHE A 22 -25.18 2.71 -13.47
N ASN A 23 -25.71 1.84 -12.60
CA ASN A 23 -27.05 1.25 -12.78
C ASN A 23 -28.14 1.98 -11.97
N GLY A 24 -27.98 3.29 -11.75
CA GLY A 24 -28.93 4.12 -11.00
C GLY A 24 -28.79 4.08 -9.48
N HIS A 25 -28.33 2.96 -8.90
CA HIS A 25 -28.16 2.79 -7.45
C HIS A 25 -26.80 2.20 -7.04
N ASP A 26 -26.07 1.62 -7.99
CA ASP A 26 -24.75 1.06 -7.77
C ASP A 26 -23.80 1.36 -8.95
N TYR A 27 -22.53 1.02 -8.75
CA TYR A 27 -21.47 1.21 -9.73
C TYR A 27 -20.80 -0.13 -10.05
N ALA A 28 -20.85 -0.56 -11.30
CA ALA A 28 -20.33 -1.83 -11.78
C ALA A 28 -19.00 -1.66 -12.53
N CYS A 29 -18.02 -2.51 -12.23
CA CYS A 29 -16.75 -2.56 -12.94
C CYS A 29 -16.94 -3.11 -14.36
N ASN A 30 -16.51 -2.37 -15.39
CA ASN A 30 -16.64 -2.80 -16.78
C ASN A 30 -15.81 -4.07 -17.11
N ARG A 31 -14.72 -4.33 -16.38
CA ARG A 31 -13.79 -5.45 -16.64
C ARG A 31 -14.21 -6.77 -16.03
N CYS A 32 -14.87 -6.75 -14.87
CA CYS A 32 -15.23 -7.98 -14.15
C CYS A 32 -16.68 -8.05 -13.67
N GLY A 33 -17.48 -7.00 -13.91
CA GLY A 33 -18.90 -6.95 -13.56
C GLY A 33 -19.21 -6.76 -12.08
N LYS A 34 -18.21 -6.69 -11.18
CA LYS A 34 -18.46 -6.48 -9.75
C LYS A 34 -19.11 -5.13 -9.49
N THR A 35 -20.14 -5.12 -8.64
CA THR A 35 -20.88 -3.92 -8.26
C THR A 35 -20.46 -3.40 -6.89
N TYR A 36 -20.57 -2.09 -6.73
CA TYR A 36 -20.21 -1.36 -5.51
C TYR A 36 -21.25 -0.28 -5.25
N MET A 37 -21.69 -0.14 -4.00
CA MET A 37 -22.63 0.90 -3.59
C MET A 37 -22.07 2.33 -3.76
N HIS A 38 -20.74 2.48 -3.72
CA HIS A 38 -20.07 3.78 -3.79
C HIS A 38 -19.02 3.82 -4.88
N ARG A 39 -18.96 4.92 -5.63
CA ARG A 39 -17.98 5.17 -6.70
C ARG A 39 -16.54 4.98 -6.21
N GLY A 40 -16.20 5.47 -5.02
CA GLY A 40 -14.85 5.35 -4.46
C GLY A 40 -14.42 3.90 -4.23
N SER A 41 -15.35 3.04 -3.80
CA SER A 41 -15.09 1.61 -3.58
C SER A 41 -14.75 0.90 -4.88
N LEU A 42 -15.51 1.19 -5.94
CA LEU A 42 -15.25 0.69 -7.27
C LEU A 42 -13.93 1.22 -7.84
N GLN A 43 -13.61 2.51 -7.67
CA GLN A 43 -12.37 3.08 -8.16
C GLN A 43 -11.15 2.40 -7.52
N ARG A 44 -11.21 2.15 -6.20
CA ARG A 44 -10.22 1.37 -5.48
C ARG A 44 -10.11 -0.06 -6.02
N HIS A 45 -11.25 -0.71 -6.25
CA HIS A 45 -11.28 -2.05 -6.82
C HIS A 45 -10.62 -2.09 -8.21
N SER A 46 -11.01 -1.20 -9.12
CA SER A 46 -10.46 -1.15 -10.48
C SER A 46 -8.94 -0.94 -10.46
N LYS A 47 -8.46 -0.07 -9.57
CA LYS A 47 -7.04 0.28 -9.47
C LYS A 47 -6.16 -0.81 -8.84
N PHE A 48 -6.64 -1.51 -7.82
CA PHE A 48 -5.79 -2.36 -6.97
C PHE A 48 -6.15 -3.84 -6.98
N GLU A 49 -7.35 -4.20 -7.43
CA GLU A 49 -7.87 -5.56 -7.30
C GLU A 49 -8.22 -6.17 -8.65
N CYS A 50 -8.86 -5.40 -9.54
CA CYS A 50 -9.31 -5.90 -10.83
C CYS A 50 -8.12 -6.24 -11.74
N GLY A 51 -7.83 -7.52 -11.88
CA GLY A 51 -6.72 -8.02 -12.70
C GLY A 51 -5.35 -7.62 -12.18
N VAL A 52 -5.23 -7.24 -10.91
CA VAL A 52 -3.95 -6.91 -10.27
C VAL A 52 -3.53 -8.06 -9.38
N THR A 53 -2.35 -8.61 -9.64
CA THR A 53 -1.75 -9.64 -8.80
C THR A 53 -1.35 -9.06 -7.44
N PRO A 54 -1.71 -9.69 -6.31
CA PRO A 54 -1.31 -9.26 -4.97
C PRO A 54 0.21 -9.06 -4.84
N LYS A 55 0.64 -7.82 -4.57
CA LYS A 55 2.06 -7.45 -4.49
C LYS A 55 2.64 -7.57 -3.09
N PHE A 56 1.81 -7.42 -2.06
CA PHE A 56 2.27 -7.33 -0.67
C PHE A 56 2.18 -8.69 0.00
N GLY A 57 3.32 -9.31 0.29
CA GLY A 57 3.38 -10.58 1.02
C GLY A 57 3.49 -10.38 2.52
N CYS A 58 2.83 -11.24 3.29
CA CYS A 58 3.04 -11.34 4.72
C CYS A 58 4.34 -12.10 5.01
N SER A 59 5.25 -11.49 5.76
CA SER A 59 6.53 -12.12 6.11
C SER A 59 6.39 -13.30 7.08
N PHE A 60 5.26 -13.43 7.78
CA PHE A 60 5.02 -14.50 8.75
C PHE A 60 4.41 -15.76 8.14
N CYS A 61 3.52 -15.62 7.15
CA CYS A 61 2.79 -16.76 6.57
C CYS A 61 2.77 -16.80 5.03
N GLY A 62 3.41 -15.85 4.35
CA GLY A 62 3.48 -15.81 2.88
C GLY A 62 2.19 -15.37 2.17
N ARG A 63 1.08 -15.18 2.88
CA ARG A 63 -0.20 -14.73 2.29
C ARG A 63 -0.03 -13.36 1.61
N ARG A 64 -0.60 -13.20 0.41
CA ARG A 64 -0.43 -11.99 -0.41
C ARG A 64 -1.70 -11.14 -0.45
N PHE A 65 -1.52 -9.82 -0.47
CA PHE A 65 -2.57 -8.81 -0.49
C PHE A 65 -2.37 -7.81 -1.63
N SER A 66 -3.48 -7.32 -2.17
CA SER A 66 -3.50 -6.25 -3.19
C SER A 66 -3.18 -4.87 -2.61
N GLN A 67 -3.49 -4.66 -1.33
CA GLN A 67 -3.34 -3.37 -0.64
C GLN A 67 -2.50 -3.51 0.64
N ARG A 68 -1.64 -2.52 0.92
CA ARG A 68 -0.80 -2.49 2.13
C ARG A 68 -1.61 -2.43 3.42
N SER A 69 -2.71 -1.68 3.45
CA SER A 69 -3.61 -1.59 4.60
C SER A 69 -4.19 -2.96 4.98
N ASN A 70 -4.58 -3.76 3.98
CA ASN A 70 -5.08 -5.11 4.20
C ASN A 70 -4.01 -6.04 4.78
N LEU A 71 -2.76 -5.96 4.29
CA LEU A 71 -1.65 -6.69 4.90
C LEU A 71 -1.40 -6.24 6.34
N SER A 72 -1.38 -4.93 6.62
CA SER A 72 -1.13 -4.40 7.96
C SER A 72 -2.15 -4.92 8.96
N ARG A 73 -3.45 -4.85 8.60
CA ARG A 73 -4.52 -5.39 9.41
C ARG A 73 -4.37 -6.90 9.63
N HIS A 74 -4.10 -7.65 8.56
CA HIS A 74 -3.82 -9.10 8.67
C HIS A 74 -2.70 -9.40 9.66
N VAL A 75 -1.60 -8.65 9.63
CA VAL A 75 -0.48 -8.85 10.54
C VAL A 75 -0.90 -8.57 11.99
N VAL A 76 -1.63 -7.49 12.25
CA VAL A 76 -2.11 -7.15 13.59
C VAL A 76 -3.12 -8.15 14.12
N ASP A 77 -4.02 -8.66 13.28
CA ASP A 77 -5.11 -9.55 13.72
C ASP A 77 -4.66 -11.01 13.87
N ILE A 78 -3.78 -11.49 12.97
CA ILE A 78 -3.40 -12.91 12.88
C ILE A 78 -2.00 -13.17 13.44
N HIS A 79 -1.10 -12.21 13.34
CA HIS A 79 0.31 -12.36 13.74
C HIS A 79 0.69 -11.41 14.89
N ARG A 80 -0.27 -11.01 15.72
CA ARG A 80 -0.06 -10.09 16.85
C ARG A 80 1.14 -10.49 17.72
N ASN A 81 1.14 -11.73 18.21
CA ASN A 81 2.17 -12.22 19.13
C ASN A 81 3.55 -12.26 18.44
N ALA A 82 3.62 -12.74 17.19
CA ALA A 82 4.85 -12.77 16.42
C ALA A 82 5.37 -11.35 16.09
N LEU A 83 4.48 -10.37 15.92
CA LEU A 83 4.83 -8.97 15.75
C LEU A 83 5.41 -8.38 17.05
N GLU A 84 4.78 -8.66 18.19
CA GLU A 84 5.25 -8.24 19.52
C GLU A 84 6.64 -8.83 19.83
N GLU A 85 6.87 -10.12 19.53
CA GLU A 85 8.19 -10.76 19.67
C GLU A 85 9.28 -10.09 18.82
N LEU A 86 8.99 -9.75 17.55
CA LEU A 86 9.94 -9.03 16.70
C LEU A 86 10.27 -7.63 17.21
N ILE A 87 9.27 -6.91 17.75
CA ILE A 87 9.46 -5.58 18.33
C ILE A 87 10.36 -5.67 19.57
N ASN A 88 10.10 -6.64 20.45
CA ASN A 88 10.89 -6.86 21.66
C ASN A 88 12.33 -7.23 21.31
N LYS A 89 12.55 -8.13 20.34
CA LYS A 89 13.90 -8.49 19.87
C LYS A 89 14.68 -7.29 19.30
N HIS A 90 14.00 -6.40 18.58
CA HIS A 90 14.63 -5.16 18.11
C HIS A 90 14.98 -4.19 19.23
N SER A 91 14.24 -4.20 20.35
CA SER A 91 14.55 -3.37 21.53
C SER A 91 15.80 -3.85 22.28
N GLU A 92 16.03 -5.17 22.35
CA GLU A 92 17.21 -5.78 22.97
C GLU A 92 18.49 -5.48 22.16
N THR A 93 18.42 -5.62 20.83
CA THR A 93 19.56 -5.33 19.95
C THR A 93 19.96 -3.85 19.89
N ARG A 94 19.03 -2.93 20.18
CA ARG A 94 19.34 -1.49 20.30
C ARG A 94 20.15 -1.19 21.56
N ASN A 95 19.84 -1.85 22.68
CA ASN A 95 20.60 -1.69 23.93
C ASN A 95 22.02 -2.28 23.85
N GLU A 96 22.25 -3.33 23.05
CA GLU A 96 23.60 -3.89 22.84
C GLU A 96 24.50 -3.08 21.89
N GLY A 97 23.90 -2.29 20.98
CA GLY A 97 24.61 -1.43 20.04
C GLY A 97 25.34 -0.26 20.72
N ASP A 98 24.80 0.23 21.83
CA ASP A 98 25.37 1.35 22.59
C ASP A 98 26.54 0.92 23.49
N LEU A 99 26.58 -0.34 23.96
CA LEU A 99 27.69 -0.86 24.79
C LEU A 99 29.01 -1.07 24.02
N LYS A 100 28.99 -1.11 22.68
CA LYS A 100 30.21 -1.28 21.87
C LYS A 100 30.95 0.02 21.56
N SER A 101 30.41 1.18 21.94
CA SER A 101 31.10 2.47 21.78
C SER A 101 31.96 2.89 22.99
N GLU A 102 31.84 2.22 24.14
CA GLU A 102 32.60 2.58 25.36
C GLU A 102 33.87 1.74 25.63
N VAL A 103 34.17 0.70 24.83
CA VAL A 103 35.35 -0.16 25.06
C VAL A 103 36.58 0.26 24.22
N SER A 104 36.45 1.20 23.29
CA SER A 104 37.60 1.64 22.48
C SER A 104 38.42 2.80 23.08
N ASN A 105 38.08 3.31 24.27
CA ASN A 105 38.70 4.52 24.83
C ASN A 105 39.45 4.29 26.16
N ARG A 106 40.08 3.11 26.33
CA ARG A 106 40.97 2.82 27.48
C ARG A 106 42.35 2.27 27.10
N ASN A 107 42.82 2.47 25.87
CA ASN A 107 44.20 2.15 25.49
C ASN A 107 44.74 3.21 24.54
N ALA A 108 45.01 4.41 25.06
CA ALA A 108 45.93 5.36 24.44
C ALA A 108 46.55 6.25 25.53
N VAL A 109 47.76 5.84 25.95
CA VAL A 109 48.87 6.60 26.56
C VAL A 109 48.60 7.40 27.83
#